data_AF-A0A8H7EW65-F1
#
_entry.id   AF-A0A8H7EW65-F1
#
_cell.length_a   1.000
_cell.length_b   1.000
_cell.length_c   1.000
_cell.angle_alpha   90.00
_cell.angle_beta   90.00
_cell.angle_gamma   90.00
#
_symmetry.space_group_name_H-M   'P 1'
#
loop_
_entity.id
_entity.type
_entity.pdbx_description
1 polymer ?
#
loop_
_entity_poly.entity_id
_entity_poly.type
_entity_poly.pdbx_seq_one_letter_code
_entity_poly.pdbx_strand_id
1 'polypeptide(L)'
;MISGLCDTYEVISGIGYTTNGWNGNGDPTAPHSSVCFSGGPPWSVQFTEKTGMNLVDLAIGGAAVDNSIIFTGPLDFVGQTTAFLEQVAPFPDKVSWNSSDSLFTVSFGTNDVNNSFQKTNDTGTRLYSQVMDSYFATVDRLYATGARNFVFNNVVPFDRAQIGVGQGPELQEKLKQSILEFNAQLESSADAYCNSKSDIDTCVIFDTHTLFADLMDHPDNFGFENTDGFCQSYTNK
;
A
#
# COMPACT_ATOMS: atom_id res chain seq x y z
N MET A 1 -36.41 -16.00 -6.43
CA MET A 1 -36.85 -14.66 -5.99
C MET A 1 -36.53 -14.51 -4.51
N ILE A 2 -35.33 -14.03 -4.21
CA ILE A 2 -35.07 -13.15 -3.07
C ILE A 2 -34.12 -12.09 -3.64
N SER A 3 -34.71 -10.94 -3.93
CA SER A 3 -34.07 -9.66 -4.13
C SER A 3 -33.56 -9.14 -2.79
N GLY A 4 -32.39 -8.50 -2.76
CA GLY A 4 -31.98 -7.72 -1.60
C GLY A 4 -30.50 -7.37 -1.59
N LEU A 5 -30.20 -6.19 -2.12
CA LEU A 5 -29.07 -5.31 -1.79
C LEU A 5 -27.66 -5.80 -2.19
N CYS A 6 -27.23 -5.34 -3.37
CA CYS A 6 -25.83 -5.09 -3.65
C CYS A 6 -25.45 -3.80 -2.92
N ASP A 7 -24.87 -3.92 -1.73
CA ASP A 7 -24.13 -2.81 -1.14
C ASP A 7 -22.81 -2.72 -1.90
N THR A 8 -22.63 -1.63 -2.65
CA THR A 8 -21.40 -1.36 -3.40
C THR A 8 -20.31 -1.00 -2.42
N TYR A 9 -19.44 -1.94 -2.11
CA TYR A 9 -18.30 -1.67 -1.27
C TYR A 9 -17.12 -1.13 -2.12
N GLU A 10 -16.42 -0.09 -1.69
CA GLU A 10 -15.32 0.50 -2.47
C GLU A 10 -13.95 0.28 -1.82
N VAL A 11 -12.96 -0.21 -2.59
CA VAL A 11 -11.56 -0.24 -2.16
C VAL A 11 -10.85 1.00 -2.68
N ILE A 12 -10.26 1.77 -1.78
CA ILE A 12 -9.31 2.83 -2.15
C ILE A 12 -7.93 2.35 -1.76
N SER A 13 -7.16 1.88 -2.73
CA SER A 13 -5.80 1.37 -2.51
C SER A 13 -4.74 2.42 -2.81
N GLY A 14 -3.77 2.53 -1.90
CA GLY A 14 -2.50 3.20 -2.14
C GLY A 14 -1.37 2.20 -1.96
N ILE A 15 -0.83 1.63 -3.03
CA ILE A 15 0.38 0.79 -3.00
C ILE A 15 1.37 1.25 -4.06
N GLY A 16 2.64 1.36 -3.68
CA GLY A 16 3.75 1.60 -4.61
C GLY A 16 4.00 0.51 -5.69
N TYR A 17 3.16 -0.52 -5.79
CA TYR A 17 3.26 -1.63 -6.77
C TYR A 17 1.93 -2.01 -7.42
N THR A 18 0.82 -1.43 -6.99
CA THR A 18 -0.50 -1.66 -7.59
C THR A 18 -0.88 -0.38 -8.28
N THR A 19 -1.15 -0.38 -9.57
CA THR A 19 -1.97 0.69 -10.13
C THR A 19 -2.90 0.01 -11.14
N ASN A 20 -4.16 0.42 -11.19
CA ASN A 20 -5.04 0.08 -12.29
C ASN A 20 -4.74 0.93 -13.54
N GLY A 21 -3.64 1.70 -13.52
CA GLY A 21 -3.17 2.52 -14.62
C GLY A 21 -3.09 4.02 -14.34
N TRP A 22 -3.71 4.53 -13.27
CA TRP A 22 -3.61 5.95 -12.95
C TRP A 22 -2.16 6.31 -12.56
N ASN A 23 -1.60 7.31 -13.24
CA ASN A 23 -0.19 7.71 -13.11
C ASN A 23 -0.03 9.11 -12.48
N GLY A 24 -1.08 9.60 -11.82
CA GLY A 24 -1.13 10.95 -11.25
C GLY A 24 -1.64 12.03 -12.21
N ASN A 25 -2.06 11.67 -13.43
CA ASN A 25 -2.61 12.60 -14.41
C ASN A 25 -4.04 12.25 -14.82
N GLY A 26 -4.87 13.29 -14.99
CA GLY A 26 -6.28 13.14 -15.38
C GLY A 26 -7.17 12.63 -14.25
N ASP A 27 -8.41 12.30 -14.59
CA ASP A 27 -9.44 11.84 -13.66
C ASP A 27 -9.10 10.42 -13.15
N PRO A 28 -8.82 10.22 -11.84
CA PRO A 28 -8.50 8.90 -11.28
C PRO A 28 -9.64 7.89 -11.37
N THR A 29 -10.87 8.35 -11.61
CA THR A 29 -12.08 7.50 -11.72
C THR A 29 -12.36 7.06 -13.16
N ALA A 30 -11.65 7.64 -14.14
CA ALA A 30 -11.78 7.24 -15.53
C ALA A 30 -11.07 5.89 -15.80
N PRO A 31 -11.46 5.17 -16.87
CA PRO A 31 -10.72 3.99 -17.29
C PRO A 31 -9.28 4.34 -17.68
N HIS A 32 -8.32 3.68 -17.03
CA HIS A 32 -6.89 3.77 -17.36
C HIS A 32 -6.39 2.44 -17.91
N SER A 33 -5.33 2.48 -18.73
CA SER A 33 -4.65 1.26 -19.17
C SER A 33 -3.98 0.62 -17.95
N SER A 34 -4.36 -0.61 -17.60
CA SER A 34 -3.79 -1.31 -16.45
C SER A 34 -2.28 -1.45 -16.58
N VAL A 35 -1.54 -0.90 -15.60
CA VAL A 35 -0.09 -1.05 -15.50
C VAL A 35 0.19 -1.96 -14.30
N CYS A 36 0.45 -3.24 -14.57
CA CYS A 36 0.78 -4.20 -13.53
C CYS A 36 2.31 -4.33 -13.43
N PHE A 37 2.87 -4.12 -12.24
CA PHE A 37 4.28 -4.45 -11.96
C PHE A 37 4.51 -5.95 -11.70
N SER A 38 3.59 -6.80 -12.16
CA SER A 38 3.59 -8.24 -11.93
C SER A 38 3.08 -8.99 -13.17
N GLY A 39 3.19 -10.32 -13.18
CA GLY A 39 2.68 -11.18 -14.25
C GLY A 39 1.15 -11.28 -14.34
N GLY A 40 0.40 -10.62 -13.45
CA GLY A 40 -1.07 -10.64 -13.41
C GLY A 40 -1.67 -9.45 -12.64
N PRO A 41 -3.00 -9.47 -12.42
CA PRO A 41 -3.70 -8.40 -11.70
C PRO A 41 -3.22 -8.28 -10.24
N PRO A 42 -3.13 -7.06 -9.69
CA PRO A 42 -2.78 -6.84 -8.29
C PRO A 42 -3.85 -7.40 -7.34
N TRP A 43 -3.49 -7.59 -6.07
CA TRP A 43 -4.40 -8.18 -5.08
C TRP A 43 -5.69 -7.37 -4.89
N SER A 44 -5.63 -6.04 -5.02
CA SER A 44 -6.80 -5.15 -4.89
C SER A 44 -7.84 -5.44 -5.97
N VAL A 45 -7.39 -5.68 -7.22
CA VAL A 45 -8.26 -6.12 -8.32
C VAL A 45 -8.84 -7.52 -8.07
N GLN A 46 -8.01 -8.46 -7.64
CA GLN A 46 -8.50 -9.81 -7.33
C GLN A 46 -9.49 -9.83 -6.15
N PHE A 47 -9.26 -8.97 -5.16
CA PHE A 47 -10.15 -8.82 -4.02
C PHE A 47 -11.50 -8.28 -4.46
N THR A 48 -11.52 -7.22 -5.29
CA THR A 48 -12.77 -6.64 -5.77
C THR A 48 -13.53 -7.56 -6.72
N GLU A 49 -12.84 -8.34 -7.55
CA GLU A 49 -13.46 -9.40 -8.35
C GLU A 49 -14.14 -10.49 -7.49
N LYS A 50 -13.52 -10.84 -6.35
CA LYS A 50 -14.06 -11.86 -5.43
C LYS A 50 -15.23 -11.34 -4.60
N THR A 51 -15.20 -10.08 -4.21
CA THR A 51 -16.20 -9.49 -3.31
C THR A 51 -17.34 -8.79 -4.05
N GLY A 52 -17.16 -8.46 -5.34
CA GLY A 52 -18.09 -7.61 -6.10
C GLY A 52 -17.94 -6.12 -5.77
N MET A 53 -16.84 -5.73 -5.12
CA MET A 53 -16.52 -4.34 -4.79
C MET A 53 -16.12 -3.53 -6.03
N ASN A 54 -16.29 -2.20 -5.95
CA ASN A 54 -15.67 -1.28 -6.90
C ASN A 54 -14.26 -0.91 -6.42
N LEU A 55 -13.37 -0.60 -7.36
CA LEU A 55 -11.99 -0.19 -7.08
C LEU A 55 -11.75 1.24 -7.54
N VAL A 56 -11.30 2.10 -6.62
CA VAL A 56 -10.72 3.40 -6.94
C VAL A 56 -9.23 3.32 -6.61
N ASP A 57 -8.41 3.09 -7.63
CA ASP A 57 -6.98 2.91 -7.42
C ASP A 57 -6.23 4.22 -7.64
N LEU A 58 -5.79 4.83 -6.54
CA LEU A 58 -4.98 6.05 -6.55
C LEU A 58 -3.49 5.75 -6.40
N ALA A 59 -3.16 4.48 -6.24
CA ALA A 59 -1.82 4.01 -6.04
C ALA A 59 -0.92 4.32 -7.25
N ILE A 60 0.32 4.71 -6.97
CA ILE A 60 1.33 5.00 -7.99
C ILE A 60 2.61 4.21 -7.69
N GLY A 61 3.07 3.51 -8.72
CA GLY A 61 4.32 2.76 -8.72
C GLY A 61 5.51 3.61 -8.23
N GLY A 62 6.26 3.12 -7.25
CA GLY A 62 7.45 3.79 -6.72
C GLY A 62 7.20 4.90 -5.70
N ALA A 63 5.95 5.23 -5.37
CA ALA A 63 5.62 6.28 -4.41
C ALA A 63 6.08 5.93 -2.98
N ALA A 64 6.70 6.89 -2.30
CA ALA A 64 6.91 6.94 -0.85
C ALA A 64 5.72 7.62 -0.14
N VAL A 65 5.78 7.67 1.19
CA VAL A 65 4.79 8.39 2.00
C VAL A 65 4.85 9.89 1.71
N ASP A 66 6.05 10.48 1.77
CA ASP A 66 6.25 11.93 1.65
C ASP A 66 7.58 12.25 0.97
N ASN A 67 7.50 12.84 -0.21
CA ASN A 67 8.67 13.18 -1.02
C ASN A 67 9.52 14.31 -0.42
N SER A 68 9.01 15.06 0.54
CA SER A 68 9.81 16.04 1.31
C SER A 68 10.73 15.37 2.33
N ILE A 69 10.43 14.12 2.71
CA ILE A 69 11.23 13.30 3.63
C ILE A 69 12.13 12.34 2.83
N ILE A 70 11.52 11.54 1.94
CA ILE A 70 12.22 10.59 1.06
C ILE A 70 11.68 10.75 -0.36
N PHE A 71 12.46 11.43 -1.20
CA PHE A 71 12.08 11.63 -2.60
C PHE A 71 12.22 10.33 -3.40
N THR A 72 11.10 9.88 -3.98
CA THR A 72 11.03 8.63 -4.76
C THR A 72 10.45 8.81 -6.15
N GLY A 73 9.73 9.91 -6.38
CA GLY A 73 9.10 10.19 -7.66
C GLY A 73 8.25 11.45 -7.63
N PRO A 74 7.44 11.69 -8.67
CA PRO A 74 6.65 12.92 -8.79
C PRO A 74 5.41 12.96 -7.89
N LEU A 75 4.88 11.80 -7.45
CA LEU A 75 3.69 11.75 -6.60
C LEU A 75 3.86 10.71 -5.47
N ASP A 76 3.62 11.15 -4.25
CA ASP A 76 3.69 10.39 -2.99
C ASP A 76 2.29 10.14 -2.41
N PHE A 77 2.20 9.52 -1.23
CA PHE A 77 0.92 9.31 -0.53
C PHE A 77 0.20 10.63 -0.23
N VAL A 78 0.95 11.67 0.17
CA VAL A 78 0.40 13.01 0.43
C VAL A 78 -0.32 13.55 -0.81
N GLY A 79 0.29 13.43 -1.99
CA GLY A 79 -0.25 13.86 -3.27
C GLY A 79 -1.40 12.98 -3.79
N GLN A 80 -1.29 11.65 -3.65
CA GLN A 80 -2.39 10.72 -3.98
C GLN A 80 -3.63 11.01 -3.12
N THR A 81 -3.44 11.33 -1.85
CA THR A 81 -4.52 11.76 -0.93
C THR A 81 -5.12 13.09 -1.36
N THR A 82 -4.30 14.06 -1.81
CA THR A 82 -4.82 15.30 -2.41
C THR A 82 -5.72 15.02 -3.61
N ALA A 83 -5.32 14.10 -4.50
CA ALA A 83 -6.16 13.73 -5.64
C ALA A 83 -7.49 13.09 -5.20
N PHE A 84 -7.48 12.23 -4.18
CA PHE A 84 -8.72 11.71 -3.57
C PHE A 84 -9.63 12.85 -3.10
N LEU A 85 -9.10 13.75 -2.27
CA LEU A 85 -9.81 14.89 -1.68
C LEU A 85 -10.41 15.82 -2.73
N GLU A 86 -9.74 15.99 -3.87
CA GLU A 86 -10.16 16.93 -4.91
C GLU A 86 -11.05 16.31 -5.98
N GLN A 87 -10.87 15.02 -6.28
CA GLN A 87 -11.46 14.40 -7.48
C GLN A 87 -12.40 13.23 -7.20
N VAL A 88 -12.36 12.65 -6.00
CA VAL A 88 -13.19 11.50 -5.63
C VAL A 88 -14.15 11.88 -4.49
N ALA A 89 -13.60 12.33 -3.36
CA ALA A 89 -14.37 12.63 -2.16
C ALA A 89 -15.55 13.59 -2.38
N PRO A 90 -15.43 14.68 -3.17
CA PRO A 90 -16.51 15.64 -3.36
C PRO A 90 -17.59 15.18 -4.35
N PHE A 91 -17.40 14.07 -5.07
CA PHE A 91 -18.24 13.66 -6.19
C PHE A 91 -18.86 12.27 -6.00
N PRO A 92 -19.72 12.09 -4.98
CA PRO A 92 -20.34 10.79 -4.66
C PRO A 92 -21.22 10.24 -5.79
N ASP A 93 -21.69 11.10 -6.70
CA ASP A 93 -22.46 10.67 -7.87
C ASP A 93 -21.59 10.02 -8.97
N LYS A 94 -20.28 10.27 -8.97
CA LYS A 94 -19.32 9.63 -9.89
C LYS A 94 -18.78 8.32 -9.32
N VAL A 95 -18.56 8.30 -8.02
CA VAL A 95 -17.98 7.20 -7.25
C VAL A 95 -18.78 7.13 -5.96
N SER A 96 -19.61 6.09 -5.80
CA SER A 96 -20.57 6.03 -4.71
C SER A 96 -19.91 5.42 -3.49
N TRP A 97 -19.49 6.27 -2.56
CA TRP A 97 -18.84 5.85 -1.33
C TRP A 97 -19.37 6.63 -0.12
N ASN A 98 -19.38 5.97 1.03
CA ASN A 98 -19.62 6.56 2.33
C ASN A 98 -18.86 5.78 3.41
N SER A 99 -18.94 6.25 4.66
CA SER A 99 -18.22 5.65 5.79
C SER A 99 -18.53 4.17 6.02
N SER A 100 -19.74 3.71 5.71
CA SER A 100 -20.21 2.35 6.02
C SER A 100 -19.98 1.33 4.90
N ASP A 101 -19.70 1.78 3.69
CA ASP A 101 -19.49 0.92 2.52
C ASP A 101 -18.12 1.10 1.84
N SER A 102 -17.20 1.88 2.40
CA SER A 102 -15.86 2.05 1.83
C SER A 102 -14.77 1.47 2.73
N LEU A 103 -13.74 0.89 2.10
CA LEU A 103 -12.53 0.34 2.71
C LEU A 103 -11.29 1.05 2.14
N PHE A 104 -10.56 1.76 2.99
CA PHE A 104 -9.32 2.44 2.63
C PHE A 104 -8.14 1.56 2.97
N THR A 105 -7.40 1.14 1.95
CA THR A 105 -6.25 0.25 2.09
C THR A 105 -4.96 1.03 1.81
N VAL A 106 -4.09 1.12 2.81
CA VAL A 106 -2.89 1.96 2.75
C VAL A 106 -1.65 1.07 2.87
N SER A 107 -0.81 1.08 1.84
CA SER A 107 0.33 0.18 1.68
C SER A 107 1.55 0.95 1.18
N PHE A 108 2.07 1.80 2.07
CA PHE A 108 3.31 2.54 1.85
C PHE A 108 4.41 2.05 2.79
N GLY A 109 5.67 2.28 2.41
CA GLY A 109 6.84 1.88 3.20
C GLY A 109 7.92 1.18 2.40
N THR A 110 7.58 0.36 1.40
CA THR A 110 8.61 -0.36 0.63
C THR A 110 9.56 0.59 -0.09
N ASN A 111 9.05 1.65 -0.72
CA ASN A 111 9.88 2.64 -1.40
C ASN A 111 10.64 3.53 -0.41
N ASP A 112 10.04 3.86 0.74
CA ASP A 112 10.68 4.57 1.84
C ASP A 112 11.89 3.79 2.36
N VAL A 113 11.71 2.51 2.67
CA VAL A 113 12.77 1.59 3.13
C VAL A 113 13.83 1.40 2.04
N ASN A 114 13.43 1.07 0.81
CA ASN A 114 14.40 0.82 -0.26
C ASN A 114 15.21 2.08 -0.62
N ASN A 115 14.59 3.26 -0.69
CA ASN A 115 15.31 4.49 -1.03
C ASN A 115 16.18 5.00 0.11
N SER A 116 15.71 4.94 1.37
CA SER A 116 16.56 5.25 2.51
C SER A 116 17.76 4.31 2.57
N PHE A 117 17.53 2.99 2.45
CA PHE A 117 18.59 1.98 2.41
C PHE A 117 19.68 2.27 1.37
N GLN A 118 19.29 2.68 0.16
CA GLN A 118 20.21 2.92 -0.96
C GLN A 118 20.85 4.31 -0.96
N LYS A 119 20.19 5.33 -0.42
CA LYS A 119 20.52 6.75 -0.69
C LYS A 119 20.85 7.56 0.56
N THR A 120 20.57 7.06 1.76
CA THR A 120 20.80 7.82 3.00
C THR A 120 21.78 7.10 3.91
N ASN A 121 22.60 7.89 4.63
CA ASN A 121 23.39 7.37 5.74
C ASN A 121 22.55 7.17 7.01
N ASP A 122 21.37 7.78 7.05
CA ASP A 122 20.36 7.64 8.10
C ASP A 122 19.28 6.67 7.62
N THR A 123 19.38 5.41 8.04
CA THR A 123 18.45 4.31 7.71
C THR A 123 17.69 3.87 8.95
N GLY A 124 17.53 4.79 9.90
CA GLY A 124 17.20 4.45 11.28
C GLY A 124 15.86 4.99 11.77
N THR A 125 15.62 4.69 13.05
CA THR A 125 14.40 4.99 13.81
C THR A 125 13.87 6.41 13.62
N ARG A 126 14.75 7.42 13.58
CA ARG A 126 14.34 8.82 13.47
C ARG A 126 13.71 9.16 12.12
N LEU A 127 14.30 8.67 11.03
CA LEU A 127 13.77 8.91 9.69
C LEU A 127 12.37 8.30 9.55
N TYR A 128 12.20 7.05 9.98
CA TYR A 128 10.90 6.39 9.92
C TYR A 128 9.88 7.02 10.86
N SER A 129 10.30 7.61 11.99
CA SER A 129 9.38 8.36 12.85
C SER A 129 8.81 9.58 12.12
N GLN A 130 9.62 10.31 11.36
CA GLN A 130 9.13 11.43 10.53
C GLN A 130 8.19 10.94 9.43
N VAL A 131 8.51 9.79 8.84
CA VAL A 131 7.63 9.14 7.85
C VAL A 131 6.29 8.79 8.48
N MET A 132 6.26 8.21 9.68
CA MET A 132 5.01 7.85 10.37
C MET A 132 4.18 9.08 10.76
N ASP A 133 4.82 10.18 11.18
CA ASP A 133 4.13 11.44 11.43
C ASP A 133 3.39 11.92 10.16
N SER A 134 4.05 11.90 9.00
CA SER A 134 3.44 12.29 7.72
C SER A 134 2.40 11.26 7.24
N TYR A 135 2.66 9.96 7.45
CA TYR A 135 1.73 8.87 7.12
C TYR A 135 0.40 9.09 7.81
N PHE A 136 0.38 9.21 9.14
CA PHE A 136 -0.86 9.31 9.90
C PHE A 136 -1.50 10.69 9.83
N ALA A 137 -0.72 11.77 9.62
CA ALA A 137 -1.29 13.06 9.23
C ALA A 137 -2.04 12.96 7.89
N THR A 138 -1.53 12.16 6.95
CA THR A 138 -2.18 11.93 5.65
C THR A 138 -3.43 11.05 5.78
N VAL A 139 -3.38 10.00 6.60
CA VAL A 139 -4.56 9.20 6.96
C VAL A 139 -5.63 10.07 7.63
N ASP A 140 -5.24 11.02 8.49
CA ASP A 140 -6.17 11.94 9.14
C ASP A 140 -6.93 12.83 8.14
N ARG A 141 -6.29 13.19 7.02
CA ARG A 141 -6.97 13.91 5.92
C ARG A 141 -8.03 13.03 5.25
N LEU A 142 -7.78 11.73 5.06
CA LEU A 142 -8.79 10.80 4.55
C LEU A 142 -9.93 10.66 5.56
N TYR A 143 -9.62 10.45 6.83
CA TYR A 143 -10.61 10.37 7.90
C TYR A 143 -11.50 11.62 7.97
N ALA A 144 -10.95 12.82 7.76
CA ALA A 144 -11.69 14.07 7.74
C ALA A 144 -12.73 14.16 6.60
N THR A 145 -12.63 13.33 5.56
CA THR A 145 -13.63 13.24 4.49
C THR A 145 -14.81 12.32 4.81
N GLY A 146 -14.71 11.52 5.89
CA GLY A 146 -15.71 10.51 6.23
C GLY A 146 -15.22 9.07 6.13
N ALA A 147 -13.97 8.83 5.74
CA ALA A 147 -13.38 7.49 5.77
C ALA A 147 -13.38 6.90 7.19
N ARG A 148 -13.88 5.67 7.37
CA ARG A 148 -13.99 5.00 8.68
C ARG A 148 -13.48 3.56 8.74
N ASN A 149 -13.22 2.91 7.61
CA ASN A 149 -12.63 1.58 7.55
C ASN A 149 -11.24 1.66 6.93
N PHE A 150 -10.21 1.38 7.73
CA PHE A 150 -8.80 1.42 7.33
C PHE A 150 -8.15 0.05 7.49
N VAL A 151 -7.39 -0.35 6.47
CA VAL A 151 -6.47 -1.49 6.52
C VAL A 151 -5.08 -1.00 6.15
N PHE A 152 -4.14 -1.15 7.09
CA PHE A 152 -2.73 -0.83 6.87
C PHE A 152 -1.96 -2.11 6.55
N ASN A 153 -1.29 -2.15 5.41
CA ASN A 153 -0.42 -3.26 5.06
C ASN A 153 1.02 -2.91 5.48
N ASN A 154 1.63 -3.76 6.30
CA ASN A 154 3.05 -3.62 6.64
C ASN A 154 3.95 -4.02 5.45
N VAL A 155 5.25 -3.77 5.54
CA VAL A 155 6.20 -4.03 4.46
C VAL A 155 6.58 -5.51 4.43
N VAL A 156 6.39 -6.15 3.27
CA VAL A 156 6.80 -7.54 3.01
C VAL A 156 8.32 -7.75 3.18
N PRO A 157 8.81 -8.98 3.46
CA PRO A 157 10.24 -9.26 3.63
C PRO A 157 10.99 -9.28 2.30
N PHE A 158 11.07 -8.11 1.63
CA PHE A 158 11.71 -8.00 0.31
C PHE A 158 13.25 -8.09 0.36
N ASP A 159 13.85 -8.14 1.56
CA ASP A 159 15.24 -8.53 1.77
C ASP A 159 15.51 -9.97 1.30
N ARG A 160 14.48 -10.83 1.31
CA ARG A 160 14.55 -12.23 0.85
C ARG A 160 14.42 -12.37 -0.66
N ALA A 161 13.99 -11.33 -1.36
CA ALA A 161 13.88 -11.32 -2.82
C ALA A 161 15.23 -10.96 -3.48
N GLN A 162 15.33 -11.11 -4.80
CA GLN A 162 16.54 -10.82 -5.59
C GLN A 162 17.14 -9.44 -5.31
N ILE A 163 16.31 -8.44 -4.99
CA ILE A 163 16.76 -7.07 -4.66
C ILE A 163 17.59 -7.01 -3.38
N GLY A 164 17.32 -7.88 -2.40
CA GLY A 164 18.06 -8.00 -1.16
C GLY A 164 19.18 -9.04 -1.26
N VAL A 165 18.87 -10.25 -1.71
CA VAL A 165 19.85 -11.35 -1.88
C VAL A 165 21.01 -10.93 -2.79
N GLY A 166 20.72 -10.19 -3.87
CA GLY A 166 21.72 -9.71 -4.82
C GLY A 166 22.73 -8.70 -4.25
N GLN A 167 22.49 -8.14 -3.06
CA GLN A 167 23.40 -7.18 -2.40
C GLN A 167 24.48 -7.87 -1.55
N GLY A 168 24.33 -9.18 -1.29
CA GLY A 168 25.18 -9.95 -0.39
C GLY A 168 24.76 -9.89 1.08
N PRO A 169 25.28 -10.80 1.93
CA PRO A 169 24.69 -11.10 3.24
C PRO A 169 24.62 -9.92 4.22
N GLU A 170 25.65 -9.07 4.25
CA GLU A 170 25.71 -7.92 5.18
C GLU A 170 24.64 -6.87 4.85
N LEU A 171 24.54 -6.52 3.57
CA LEU A 171 23.56 -5.55 3.09
C LEU A 171 22.12 -6.11 3.15
N GLN A 172 21.95 -7.40 2.90
CA GLN A 172 20.68 -8.09 3.09
C GLN A 172 20.20 -8.01 4.55
N GLU A 173 21.06 -8.33 5.52
CA GLU A 173 20.69 -8.26 6.94
C GLU A 173 20.36 -6.82 7.35
N LYS A 174 21.11 -5.82 6.87
CA LYS A 174 20.79 -4.42 7.13
C LYS A 174 19.43 -4.01 6.53
N LEU A 175 19.10 -4.50 5.34
CA LEU A 175 17.80 -4.26 4.70
C LEU A 175 16.67 -4.88 5.53
N LYS A 176 16.83 -6.13 5.97
CA LYS A 176 15.90 -6.81 6.88
C LYS A 176 15.64 -5.99 8.14
N GLN A 177 16.69 -5.51 8.81
CA GLN A 177 16.52 -4.67 10.01
C GLN A 177 15.76 -3.37 9.71
N SER A 178 15.98 -2.77 8.54
CA SER A 178 15.26 -1.56 8.12
C SER A 178 13.77 -1.83 7.89
N ILE A 179 13.43 -2.99 7.29
CA ILE A 179 12.04 -3.44 7.10
C ILE A 179 11.37 -3.66 8.46
N LEU A 180 12.03 -4.37 9.38
CA LEU A 180 11.49 -4.67 10.70
C LEU A 180 11.26 -3.39 11.52
N GLU A 181 12.20 -2.44 11.48
CA GLU A 181 12.06 -1.15 12.16
C GLU A 181 10.87 -0.36 11.60
N PHE A 182 10.72 -0.28 10.28
CA PHE A 182 9.58 0.41 9.66
C PHE A 182 8.25 -0.24 10.07
N ASN A 183 8.16 -1.57 10.04
CA ASN A 183 6.96 -2.30 10.41
C ASN A 183 6.61 -2.09 11.89
N ALA A 184 7.58 -2.15 12.80
CA ALA A 184 7.35 -1.90 14.21
C ALA A 184 6.81 -0.49 14.49
N GLN A 185 7.32 0.52 13.77
CA GLN A 185 6.83 1.88 13.90
C GLN A 185 5.44 2.07 13.28
N LEU A 186 5.18 1.44 12.13
CA LEU A 186 3.85 1.42 11.53
C LEU A 186 2.83 0.79 12.48
N GLU A 187 3.18 -0.33 13.09
CA GLU A 187 2.33 -1.03 14.07
C GLU A 187 2.01 -0.15 15.26
N SER A 188 3.03 0.40 15.91
CA SER A 188 2.82 1.30 17.05
C SER A 188 2.01 2.54 16.69
N SER A 189 2.20 3.09 15.49
CA SER A 189 1.54 4.33 15.05
C SER A 189 0.10 4.08 14.62
N ALA A 190 -0.17 2.94 13.96
CA ALA A 190 -1.52 2.49 13.64
C ALA A 190 -2.33 2.24 14.91
N ASP A 191 -1.77 1.50 15.88
CA ASP A 191 -2.43 1.25 17.15
C ASP A 191 -2.75 2.56 17.89
N ALA A 192 -1.80 3.49 17.95
CA ALA A 192 -2.03 4.80 18.55
C ALA A 192 -3.13 5.59 17.80
N TYR A 193 -3.09 5.59 16.47
CA TYR A 193 -4.08 6.28 15.63
C TYR A 193 -5.48 5.69 15.79
N CYS A 194 -5.63 4.37 15.65
CA CYS A 194 -6.91 3.67 15.78
C CYS A 194 -7.54 3.94 17.16
N ASN A 195 -6.74 3.87 18.24
CA ASN A 195 -7.22 4.14 19.60
C ASN A 195 -7.57 5.62 19.85
N SER A 196 -7.06 6.54 19.02
CA SER A 196 -7.33 7.98 19.15
C SER A 196 -8.69 8.40 18.54
N LYS A 197 -9.34 7.54 17.75
CA LYS A 197 -10.59 7.85 17.03
C LYS A 197 -11.73 6.99 17.55
N SER A 198 -12.76 7.62 18.12
CA SER A 198 -13.88 6.92 18.76
C SER A 198 -14.95 6.41 17.80
N ASP A 199 -14.97 6.91 16.57
CA ASP A 199 -15.98 6.65 15.54
C ASP A 199 -15.42 5.95 14.30
N ILE A 200 -14.20 5.42 14.37
CA ILE A 200 -13.65 4.48 13.38
C ILE A 200 -14.34 3.12 13.53
N ASP A 201 -14.82 2.56 12.43
CA ASP A 201 -15.51 1.28 12.41
C ASP A 201 -14.53 0.10 12.30
N THR A 202 -13.57 0.21 11.37
CA THR A 202 -12.50 -0.76 11.16
C THR A 202 -11.16 -0.05 11.09
N CYS A 203 -10.17 -0.52 11.84
CA CYS A 203 -8.81 0.01 11.76
C CYS A 203 -7.85 -1.09 12.19
N VAL A 204 -7.26 -1.75 11.20
CA VAL A 204 -6.48 -2.96 11.41
C VAL A 204 -5.20 -2.93 10.60
N ILE A 205 -4.21 -3.65 11.10
CA ILE A 205 -3.02 -3.98 10.34
C ILE A 205 -3.24 -5.36 9.73
N PHE A 206 -3.08 -5.45 8.42
CA PHE A 206 -2.97 -6.73 7.75
C PHE A 206 -1.48 -7.06 7.63
N ASP A 207 -1.06 -8.10 8.36
CA ASP A 207 0.33 -8.52 8.45
C ASP A 207 0.78 -9.27 7.19
N THR A 208 1.02 -8.50 6.14
CA THR A 208 1.58 -9.03 4.89
C THR A 208 3.01 -9.54 5.07
N HIS A 209 3.76 -9.01 6.02
CA HIS A 209 5.13 -9.43 6.29
C HIS A 209 5.18 -10.91 6.67
N THR A 210 4.42 -11.32 7.68
CA THR A 210 4.36 -12.71 8.13
C THR A 210 3.75 -13.61 7.06
N LEU A 211 2.70 -13.15 6.36
CA LEU A 211 2.09 -13.91 5.27
C LEU A 211 3.09 -14.24 4.15
N PHE A 212 3.87 -13.24 3.71
CA PHE A 212 4.88 -13.46 2.68
C PHE A 212 6.08 -14.25 3.20
N ALA A 213 6.45 -14.08 4.48
CA ALA A 213 7.50 -14.90 5.09
C ALA A 213 7.12 -16.39 5.11
N ASP A 214 5.89 -16.72 5.52
CA ASP A 214 5.37 -18.09 5.51
C ASP A 214 5.34 -18.69 4.10
N LEU A 215 4.88 -17.92 3.11
CA LEU A 215 4.94 -18.31 1.70
C LEU A 215 6.36 -18.63 1.25
N MET A 216 7.32 -17.76 1.60
CA MET A 216 8.71 -17.94 1.20
C MET A 216 9.41 -19.08 1.97
N ASP A 217 8.94 -19.42 3.18
CA ASP A 217 9.44 -20.55 3.98
C ASP A 217 8.84 -21.89 3.51
N HIS A 218 7.64 -21.86 2.95
CA HIS A 218 6.87 -23.04 2.55
C HIS A 218 6.31 -22.95 1.11
N PRO A 219 7.14 -22.65 0.10
CA PRO A 219 6.65 -22.32 -1.24
C PRO A 219 5.87 -23.47 -1.90
N ASP A 220 6.25 -24.72 -1.64
CA ASP A 220 5.56 -25.91 -2.15
C ASP A 220 4.09 -26.00 -1.71
N ASN A 221 3.76 -25.53 -0.50
CA ASN A 221 2.38 -25.52 0.02
C ASN A 221 1.47 -24.58 -0.79
N PHE A 222 2.08 -23.61 -1.47
CA PHE A 222 1.40 -22.61 -2.29
C PHE A 222 1.63 -22.81 -3.79
N GLY A 223 2.32 -23.89 -4.18
CA GLY A 223 2.61 -24.22 -5.58
C GLY A 223 3.71 -23.37 -6.23
N PHE A 224 4.60 -22.76 -5.43
CA PHE A 224 5.77 -22.04 -5.92
C PHE A 224 7.02 -22.90 -5.83
N GLU A 225 7.90 -22.80 -6.83
CA GLU A 225 9.20 -23.51 -6.85
C GLU A 225 10.38 -22.60 -6.50
N ASN A 226 10.22 -21.28 -6.67
CA ASN A 226 11.28 -20.29 -6.47
C ASN A 226 10.72 -19.02 -5.82
N THR A 227 11.43 -18.51 -4.81
CA THR A 227 10.98 -17.38 -3.97
C THR A 227 11.96 -16.21 -3.94
N ASP A 228 13.18 -16.38 -4.45
CA ASP A 228 14.27 -15.41 -4.36
C ASP A 228 14.82 -14.97 -5.73
N GLY A 229 14.47 -15.68 -6.80
CA GLY A 229 14.91 -15.43 -8.17
C GLY A 229 13.97 -14.52 -8.96
N PHE A 230 14.52 -13.93 -10.02
CA PHE A 230 13.76 -13.10 -10.95
C PHE A 230 13.21 -13.94 -12.12
N CYS A 231 11.90 -13.85 -12.38
CA CYS A 231 11.29 -14.48 -13.54
C CYS A 231 11.41 -13.58 -14.78
N GLN A 232 12.31 -13.92 -15.70
CA GLN A 232 12.54 -13.15 -16.93
C GLN A 232 11.27 -12.96 -17.78
N SER A 233 10.32 -13.90 -17.72
CA SER A 233 9.05 -13.80 -18.46
C SER A 233 8.15 -12.65 -18.00
N TYR A 234 8.46 -12.00 -16.88
CA TYR A 234 7.78 -10.80 -16.37
C TYR A 234 8.46 -9.49 -16.77
N THR A 235 9.53 -9.53 -17.58
CA THR A 235 10.19 -8.31 -18.07
C THR A 235 9.45 -7.79 -19.31
N ASN A 236 9.12 -6.51 -19.34
CA ASN A 236 8.56 -5.79 -20.50
C ASN A 236 7.17 -6.26 -20.99
N LYS A 237 6.26 -6.59 -20.07
CA LYS A 237 4.82 -6.69 -20.38
C LYS A 237 4.07 -5.46 -19.94
#